data_AF-A0A017SC08-F1
#
_entry.id   AF-A0A017SC08-F1
#
_cell.length_a   1.000
_cell.length_b   1.000
_cell.length_c   1.000
_cell.angle_alpha   90.00
_cell.angle_beta   90.00
_cell.angle_gamma   90.00
#
_symmetry.space_group_name_H-M   'P 1'
#
loop_
_entity.id
_entity.type
_entity.pdbx_description
1 polymer ?
#
loop_
_entity_poly.entity_id
_entity_poly.type
_entity_poly.pdbx_seq_one_letter_code
_entity_poly.pdbx_strand_id
1 'polypeptide(L)' 'HEETVHALLDMGIDANAEGKEYGNALQASAYDGTTEILKMLLDRRADPNRAYPESSYGTALQAACYEGTLENVQLLIGN' A
#
# COMPACT_ATOMS: atom_id res chain seq x y z
N HIS A 1 4.72 -11.18 -6.69
CA HIS A 1 5.28 -10.05 -7.47
C HIS A 1 6.35 -9.26 -6.71
N GLU A 2 6.89 -9.81 -5.62
CA GLU A 2 7.79 -9.11 -4.68
C GLU A 2 9.10 -8.66 -5.33
N GLU A 3 9.75 -9.53 -6.11
CA GLU A 3 11.00 -9.19 -6.83
C GLU A 3 10.82 -7.99 -7.78
N THR A 4 9.68 -7.91 -8.47
CA THR A 4 9.38 -6.78 -9.36
C THR A 4 9.19 -5.49 -8.57
N VAL A 5 8.45 -5.55 -7.45
CA VAL A 5 8.26 -4.39 -6.56
C VAL A 5 9.60 -3.93 -5.98
N HIS A 6 10.44 -4.85 -5.51
CA HIS A 6 11.78 -4.55 -5.03
C HIS A 6 12.63 -3.85 -6.09
N ALA A 7 12.71 -4.42 -7.29
CA ALA A 7 13.49 -3.83 -8.38
C ALA A 7 13.01 -2.42 -8.74
N LEU A 8 11.69 -2.19 -8.76
CA LEU A 8 11.12 -0.87 -9.02
C LEU A 8 11.48 0.13 -7.91
N LEU A 9 11.31 -0.25 -6.64
CA LEU A 9 11.65 0.62 -5.52
C LEU A 9 13.14 0.96 -5.49
N ASP A 10 14.02 0.03 -5.89
CA ASP A 10 15.47 0.24 -6.00
C ASP A 10 15.87 1.20 -7.12
N MET A 11 15.02 1.37 -8.14
CA MET A 11 15.17 2.42 -9.15
C MET A 11 14.81 3.82 -8.62
N GLY A 12 14.40 3.93 -7.36
CA GLY A 12 14.07 5.21 -6.72
C GLY A 12 12.74 5.79 -7.17
N ILE A 13 11.80 4.94 -7.62
CA ILE A 13 10.43 5.39 -7.88
C ILE A 13 9.79 5.92 -6.59
N ASP A 14 8.89 6.88 -6.74
CA ASP A 14 8.10 7.39 -5.62
C ASP A 14 7.12 6.30 -5.15
N ALA A 15 7.31 5.79 -3.93
CA ALA A 15 6.40 4.83 -3.30
C ALA A 15 4.99 5.39 -3.06
N ASN A 16 4.84 6.73 -3.13
CA ASN A 16 3.57 7.45 -3.03
C ASN A 16 2.96 7.82 -4.39
N ALA A 17 3.50 7.30 -5.49
CA ALA A 17 2.98 7.55 -6.82
C ALA A 17 1.48 7.16 -6.90
N GLU A 18 0.68 8.06 -7.44
CA GLU A 18 -0.76 7.87 -7.58
C GLU A 18 -1.09 7.06 -8.83
N GLY A 19 -1.85 5.99 -8.66
CA GLY A 19 -2.43 5.18 -9.72
C GLY A 19 -3.93 5.41 -9.85
N LYS A 20 -4.38 6.60 -10.26
CA LYS A 20 -5.77 6.95 -10.60
C LYS A 20 -6.84 6.12 -9.84
N GLU A 21 -7.56 5.24 -10.53
CA GLU A 21 -8.66 4.40 -10.01
C GLU A 21 -8.23 3.46 -8.86
N TYR A 22 -6.98 3.01 -8.89
CA TYR A 22 -6.42 2.03 -7.96
C TYR A 22 -5.68 2.67 -6.79
N GLY A 23 -5.68 4.00 -6.66
CA GLY A 23 -4.86 4.68 -5.66
C GLY A 23 -3.36 4.38 -5.83
N ASN A 24 -2.58 4.51 -4.77
CA ASN A 24 -1.16 4.14 -4.77
C ASN A 24 -0.96 2.63 -4.52
N ALA A 25 0.29 2.18 -4.68
CA ALA A 25 0.66 0.79 -4.48
C ALA A 25 0.35 0.27 -3.06
N LEU A 26 0.41 1.15 -2.04
CA LEU A 26 0.15 0.77 -0.65
C LEU A 26 -1.33 0.41 -0.46
N GLN A 27 -2.24 1.23 -0.98
CA GLN A 27 -3.69 0.96 -0.96
C GLN A 27 -4.03 -0.33 -1.70
N ALA A 28 -3.45 -0.53 -2.89
CA ALA A 28 -3.66 -1.75 -3.66
C ALA A 28 -3.17 -3.00 -2.91
N SER A 29 -1.97 -2.95 -2.30
CA SER A 29 -1.44 -4.08 -1.52
C SER A 29 -2.25 -4.37 -0.25
N ALA A 30 -2.80 -3.32 0.39
CA ALA A 30 -3.66 -3.46 1.54
C ALA A 30 -5.00 -4.12 1.18
N TYR A 31 -5.59 -3.75 0.03
CA TYR A 31 -6.82 -4.36 -0.49
C TYR A 31 -6.60 -5.82 -0.92
N ASP A 32 -5.51 -6.12 -1.60
CA ASP A 32 -5.19 -7.48 -2.07
C ASP A 32 -4.71 -8.41 -0.94
N GLY A 33 -4.43 -7.85 0.25
CA GLY A 33 -3.91 -8.63 1.39
C GLY A 33 -2.46 -9.06 1.25
N THR A 34 -1.67 -8.41 0.38
CA THR A 34 -0.27 -8.77 0.13
C THR A 34 0.69 -8.14 1.14
N THR A 35 0.77 -8.75 2.32
CA THR A 35 1.53 -8.23 3.47
C THR A 35 2.98 -7.87 3.16
N GLU A 36 3.71 -8.71 2.41
CA GLU A 36 5.13 -8.44 2.14
C GLU A 36 5.33 -7.21 1.24
N ILE A 37 4.46 -7.01 0.24
CA ILE A 37 4.48 -5.81 -0.61
C ILE A 37 4.12 -4.57 0.22
N LEU A 38 3.13 -4.68 1.11
CA LEU A 38 2.77 -3.61 2.04
C LEU A 38 3.97 -3.21 2.92
N LYS A 39 4.68 -4.17 3.52
CA LYS A 39 5.90 -3.93 4.32
C LYS A 39 6.98 -3.22 3.50
N MET A 40 7.30 -3.72 2.30
CA MET A 40 8.30 -3.10 1.42
C MET A 40 7.99 -1.63 1.11
N LEU A 41 6.72 -1.30 0.88
CA LEU A 41 6.29 0.07 0.59
C LEU A 41 6.40 0.98 1.82
N LEU A 42 6.03 0.48 3.00
CA LEU A 42 6.20 1.19 4.27
C LEU A 42 7.68 1.45 4.58
N ASP A 43 8.56 0.47 4.35
CA ASP A 43 10.01 0.62 4.49
C ASP A 43 10.58 1.71 3.55
N ARG A 44 9.92 1.94 2.41
CA ARG A 44 10.24 3.01 1.46
C ARG A 44 9.44 4.30 1.72
N ARG A 45 8.91 4.47 2.93
CA ARG A 45 8.20 5.66 3.41
C ARG A 45 6.95 6.00 2.58
N ALA A 46 6.23 4.98 2.12
CA ALA A 46 4.86 5.18 1.66
C ALA A 46 4.01 5.71 2.82
N ASP A 47 3.18 6.71 2.55
CA ASP A 47 2.30 7.35 3.54
C ASP A 47 0.99 6.56 3.67
N PRO A 48 0.75 5.87 4.81
CA PRO A 48 -0.47 5.09 5.01
C PRO A 48 -1.74 5.95 5.11
N ASN A 49 -1.60 7.25 5.35
CA ASN A 49 -2.73 8.18 5.49
C ASN A 49 -3.11 8.83 4.16
N ARG A 50 -2.39 8.58 3.06
CA ARG A 50 -2.82 9.04 1.76
C ARG A 50 -4.14 8.38 1.36
N ALA A 51 -5.07 9.23 0.96
CA ALA A 51 -6.30 8.85 0.30
C ALA A 51 -6.44 9.68 -0.97
N TYR A 52 -6.92 9.06 -2.04
CA TYR A 52 -7.17 9.73 -3.30
C TYR A 52 -8.68 9.77 -3.54
N PRO A 53 -9.26 10.94 -3.85
CA PRO A 53 -10.70 11.07 -4.09
C PRO A 53 -11.22 10.15 -5.20
N GLU A 54 -10.36 9.84 -6.17
CA GLU A 54 -10.69 9.01 -7.33
C GLU A 54 -10.37 7.51 -7.13
N SER A 55 -9.71 7.17 -6.01
CA SER A 55 -9.43 5.77 -5.67
C SER A 55 -10.65 5.12 -5.05
N SER A 56 -10.98 3.94 -5.53
CA SER A 56 -12.06 3.12 -4.98
C SER A 56 -11.73 2.47 -3.62
N TYR A 57 -10.45 2.51 -3.18
CA TYR A 57 -9.98 1.79 -1.99
C TYR A 57 -10.05 2.57 -0.67
N GLY A 58 -10.21 3.90 -0.71
CA GLY A 58 -10.04 4.73 0.49
C GLY A 58 -8.58 4.69 1.01
N THR A 59 -8.32 4.95 2.28
CA THR A 59 -6.98 4.79 2.87
C THR A 59 -6.51 3.33 2.85
N ALA A 60 -5.20 3.09 2.96
CA ALA A 60 -4.67 1.73 3.08
C ALA A 60 -5.29 0.98 4.28
N LEU A 61 -5.56 1.67 5.39
CA LEU A 61 -6.20 1.06 6.57
C LEU A 61 -7.64 0.63 6.28
N GLN A 62 -8.41 1.46 5.56
CA GLN A 62 -9.77 1.10 5.16
C GLN A 62 -9.77 -0.13 4.24
N ALA A 63 -8.84 -0.18 3.29
CA ALA A 63 -8.67 -1.31 2.39
C ALA A 63 -8.31 -2.62 3.14
N ALA A 64 -7.33 -2.57 4.05
CA ALA A 64 -6.95 -3.73 4.87
C ALA A 64 -8.09 -4.23 5.77
N CYS A 65 -8.87 -3.30 6.34
CA CYS A 65 -10.06 -3.63 7.12
C CYS A 65 -11.16 -4.27 6.26
N TYR A 66 -11.35 -3.81 5.02
CA TYR A 66 -12.32 -4.39 4.09
C TYR A 66 -11.93 -5.82 3.70
N GLU A 67 -10.66 -6.05 3.37
CA GLU A 67 -10.14 -7.38 3.02
C GLU A 67 -10.11 -8.33 4.24
N GLY A 68 -10.03 -7.79 5.46
CA GLY A 68 -10.00 -8.58 6.69
C GLY A 68 -8.60 -9.12 7.05
N THR A 69 -7.55 -8.44 6.57
CA THR A 69 -6.15 -8.84 6.79
C THR A 69 -5.62 -8.28 8.11
N LEU A 70 -5.73 -9.06 9.19
CA LEU A 70 -5.31 -8.63 10.54
C LEU A 70 -3.84 -8.15 10.57
N GLU A 71 -2.94 -8.83 9.87
CA GLU A 71 -1.51 -8.45 9.82
C GLU A 71 -1.32 -7.08 9.18
N ASN A 72 -1.99 -6.79 8.05
CA ASN A 72 -1.92 -5.49 7.39
C ASN A 72 -2.51 -4.37 8.26
N VAL A 73 -3.63 -4.64 8.93
CA VAL A 73 -4.22 -3.68 9.88
C VAL A 73 -3.22 -3.35 11.00
N GLN A 74 -2.55 -4.36 11.56
CA GLN A 74 -1.55 -4.15 12.61
C GLN A 74 -0.34 -3.37 12.08
N LEU A 75 0.16 -3.68 10.88
CA LEU A 75 1.26 -2.95 10.26
C LEU A 75 0.92 -1.48 10.02
N LEU A 76 -0.28 -1.19 9.52
CA LEU A 76 -0.71 0.18 9.19
C LEU A 76 -1.01 1.04 10.42
N ILE A 77 -1.41 0.44 11.55
CA ILE A 77 -1.62 1.15 12.82
C ILE A 77 -0.29 1.35 13.58
N GLY A 78 0.67 0.45 13.37
CA GLY A 78 1.98 0.49 14.03
C GLY A 78 3.03 1.36 13.35
N ASN A 79 2.75 1.91 12.16
CA ASN A 79 3.63 2.78 11.38
C ASN A 79 3.30 4.27 11.54
#